data_AF-A0A2V9JFI0-F1
#
_entry.id   AF-A0A2V9JFI0-F1
#
_cell.length_a   1.000
_cell.length_b   1.000
_cell.length_c   1.000
_cell.angle_alpha   90.00
_cell.angle_beta   90.00
_cell.angle_gamma   90.00
#
_symmetry.space_group_name_H-M   'P 1'
#
loop_
_entity.id
_entity.type
_entity.pdbx_description
1 polymer ?
#
loop_
_entity_poly.entity_id
_entity_poly.type
_entity_poly.pdbx_seq_one_letter_code
_entity_poly.pdbx_strand_id
1 'polypeptide(L)' 'MSSAYLQCIEESCLWRPRPKNEGAACERCGGLLEVRYDFDPFDLEELRRTWHQRRLSGEP' A
#
# COMPACT_ATOMS: atom_id res chain seq x y z
N MET A 1 7.84 -2.98 8.85
CA MET A 1 8.02 -1.56 8.45
C MET A 1 7.21 -1.36 7.19
N SER A 2 6.30 -0.38 7.15
CA SER A 2 5.58 -0.07 5.93
C SER A 2 6.52 0.56 4.90
N SER A 3 6.50 0.05 3.66
CA SER A 3 7.28 0.62 2.55
C SER A 3 6.36 1.04 1.41
N ALA A 4 6.67 2.15 0.77
CA ALA A 4 5.95 2.62 -0.41
C ALA A 4 6.81 2.40 -1.65
N TYR A 5 6.19 2.04 -2.77
CA TYR A 5 6.87 1.82 -4.04
C TYR A 5 5.97 2.13 -5.23
N LEU A 6 6.58 2.48 -6.36
CA LEU A 6 5.86 2.65 -7.62
C LEU A 6 5.68 1.31 -8.32
N GLN A 7 4.51 1.07 -8.90
CA GLN A 7 4.20 -0.08 -9.75
C GLN A 7 3.27 0.35 -10.90
N CYS A 8 3.40 -0.24 -12.08
CA CYS A 8 2.46 0.02 -13.16
C CYS A 8 1.05 -0.46 -12.78
N ILE A 9 0.04 0.39 -12.99
CA ILE A 9 -1.37 0.10 -12.68
C ILE A 9 -1.98 -0.96 -13.59
N GLU A 10 -1.42 -1.16 -14.78
CA GLU A 10 -1.91 -2.15 -15.73
C GLU A 10 -1.64 -3.57 -15.21
N GLU A 11 -2.70 -4.34 -14.94
CA GLU A 11 -2.62 -5.69 -14.38
C GLU A 11 -1.79 -6.65 -15.24
N SER A 12 -1.78 -6.44 -16.56
CA SER A 12 -0.96 -7.22 -17.50
C SER A 12 0.53 -6.88 -17.46
N CYS A 13 0.91 -5.73 -16.88
CA CYS A 13 2.28 -5.23 -16.83
C CYS A 13 2.88 -5.33 -15.42
N LEU A 14 2.25 -4.71 -14.42
CA LEU A 14 2.65 -4.69 -13.01
C LEU A 14 4.14 -4.38 -12.75
N TRP A 15 4.79 -3.75 -13.71
CA TRP A 15 6.23 -3.52 -13.67
C TRP A 15 6.60 -2.55 -12.55
N ARG A 16 7.66 -2.88 -11.81
CA ARG A 16 8.17 -2.09 -10.68
C ARG A 16 9.47 -1.38 -11.09
N PRO A 17 9.46 -0.05 -11.27
CA PRO A 17 10.68 0.72 -11.55
C PRO A 17 11.64 0.73 -10.35
N ARG A 18 12.89 1.12 -10.61
CA ARG A 18 13.83 1.44 -9.53
C ARG A 18 13.49 2.80 -8.91
N PRO A 19 13.83 3.03 -7.63
CA PRO A 19 13.45 4.25 -6.90
C PRO A 19 13.94 5.58 -7.50
N LYS A 20 14.88 5.54 -8.45
CA LYS A 20 15.46 6.73 -9.09
C LYS A 20 14.70 7.21 -10.33
N ASN A 21 13.62 6.52 -10.71
CA ASN A 21 12.84 6.93 -11.87
C ASN A 21 11.84 8.02 -11.42
N GLU A 22 12.07 9.25 -11.89
CA GLU A 22 11.25 10.43 -11.57
C GLU A 22 10.00 10.55 -12.48
N GLY A 23 9.84 9.66 -13.45
CA GLY A 23 8.70 9.66 -14.38
C GLY A 23 7.46 8.98 -13.80
N ALA A 24 6.27 9.50 -14.13
CA ALA A 24 4.98 8.89 -13.79
C ALA A 24 4.51 7.82 -14.79
N ALA A 25 5.19 7.68 -15.93
CA ALA A 25 4.87 6.73 -16.98
C ALA A 25 5.70 5.43 -16.84
N CYS A 26 5.06 4.30 -17.10
CA CYS A 26 5.70 2.99 -17.15
C CYS A 26 6.56 2.88 -18.41
N GLU A 27 7.84 2.56 -18.24
CA GLU A 27 8.79 2.40 -19.35
C GLU A 27 8.53 1.17 -20.24
N ARG A 28 7.67 0.24 -19.79
CA ARG A 28 7.36 -0.99 -20.55
C ARG A 28 6.13 -0.88 -21.44
N CYS A 29 5.05 -0.28 -20.93
CA CYS A 29 3.77 -0.22 -21.64
C CYS A 29 3.24 1.19 -21.87
N GLY A 30 3.91 2.23 -21.34
CA GLY A 30 3.45 3.61 -21.41
C GLY A 30 2.27 3.94 -20.48
N GLY A 31 1.73 2.95 -19.75
CA GLY A 31 0.69 3.15 -18.74
C GLY A 31 1.18 3.96 -17.53
N LEU A 32 0.31 4.23 -16.58
CA LEU A 32 0.67 5.02 -15.39
C LEU A 32 1.30 4.15 -14.30
N LEU A 33 2.19 4.77 -13.52
CA LEU A 33 2.69 4.21 -12.27
C LEU A 33 1.79 4.67 -11.11
N GLU A 34 1.33 3.72 -10.30
CA GLU A 34 0.64 3.96 -9.03
C GLU A 34 1.57 3.75 -7.83
N VAL A 35 1.28 4.40 -6.71
CA VAL A 35 1.96 4.17 -5.44
C VAL A 35 1.30 3.01 -4.72
N ARG A 36 2.06 1.94 -4.52
CA ARG A 36 1.69 0.77 -3.74
C ARG A 36 2.35 0.84 -2.38
N TYR A 37 1.69 0.22 -1.40
CA TYR A 37 2.20 0.10 -0.05
C TYR A 37 2.35 -1.37 0.31
N ASP A 38 3.53 -1.73 0.80
CA ASP A 38 3.76 -2.98 1.48
C ASP A 38 3.60 -2.70 2.97
N PHE A 39 2.46 -3.06 3.53
CA PHE A 39 2.20 -2.99 4.97
C PHE A 39 2.42 -4.37 5.57
N ASP A 40 2.96 -4.41 6.80
CA ASP A 40 2.94 -5.65 7.56
C ASP A 40 1.47 -6.07 7.75
N PRO A 41 1.13 -7.37 7.63
CA PRO A 41 -0.21 -7.85 7.88
C PRO A 41 -0.67 -7.45 9.28
N PHE A 42 -1.88 -6.94 9.40
CA PHE A 42 -2.48 -6.65 10.70
C PHE A 42 -3.11 -7.92 11.29
N ASP A 43 -2.99 -8.09 12.62
CA ASP A 43 -3.82 -9.05 13.33
C ASP A 43 -5.26 -8.50 13.41
N LEU A 44 -6.14 -9.09 12.61
CA LEU A 44 -7.55 -8.68 12.51
C LEU A 44 -8.32 -8.89 13.82
N GLU A 45 -7.95 -9.90 14.60
CA GLU A 45 -8.63 -10.21 15.86
C GLU A 45 -8.19 -9.24 16.96
N GLU A 46 -6.91 -8.92 17.02
CA GLU A 46 -6.38 -7.87 17.89
C GLU A 46 -7.02 -6.50 17.58
N LEU A 47 -7.14 -6.15 16.28
CA LEU A 47 -7.79 -4.91 15.86
C LEU A 47 -9.26 -4.86 16.30
N ARG A 48 -10.02 -5.95 16.11
CA ARG A 48 -11.43 -6.03 16.54
C ARG A 48 -11.56 -5.88 18.05
N ARG A 49 -10.70 -6.56 18.82
CA ARG A 49 -10.68 -6.47 20.29
C ARG A 49 -10.38 -5.06 20.75
N THR A 50 -9.35 -4.44 20.18
CA THR A 50 -8.94 -3.06 20.50
C THR A 50 -10.06 -2.07 20.21
N TRP A 51 -10.70 -2.18 19.04
CA TRP A 51 -11.84 -1.33 18.70
C TRP A 51 -13.01 -1.50 19.68
N HIS A 52 -13.36 -2.75 20.01
CA HIS A 52 -14.45 -3.04 20.93
C HIS A 52 -14.16 -2.48 22.33
N GLN A 53 -12.91 -2.61 22.80
CA GLN A 53 -12.49 -2.07 24.09
C GLN A 53 -12.58 -0.54 24.13
N ARG A 54 -12.08 0.16 23.10
CA ARG A 54 -12.18 1.64 23.00
C ARG A 54 -13.62 2.12 22.99
N ARG A 55 -14.49 1.43 22.23
CA ARG A 55 -15.92 1.75 22.19
C ARG A 55 -16.59 1.66 23.57
N LEU A 56 -16.15 0.72 24.41
CA LEU A 56 -16.71 0.51 25.76
C LEU A 56 -16.04 1.38 26.84
N SER A 57 -14.76 1.72 26.68
CA SER A 57 -14.04 2.51 27.69
C SER A 57 -14.38 4.00 27.64
N GLY A 58 -14.93 4.49 26.52
CA GLY A 58 -15.24 5.92 26.34
C GLY A 58 -13.99 6.82 26.31
N GLU A 59 -12.80 6.21 26.23
CA GLU A 59 -11.55 6.92 26.01
C GLU A 59 -11.46 7.32 24.53
N PRO A 60 -11.03 8.57 24.22
CA PRO A 60 -10.92 9.07 22.85
C PRO A 60 -9.92 8.29 21.98
#